data_AF-A0A2E2FP43-F1
#
_entry.id   AF-A0A2E2FP43-F1
#
_cell.length_a   1.000
_cell.length_b   1.000
_cell.length_c   1.000
_cell.angle_alpha   90.00
_cell.angle_beta   90.00
_cell.angle_gamma   90.00
#
_symmetry.space_group_name_H-M   'P 1'
#
loop_
_entity.id
_entity.type
_entity.pdbx_description
1 polymer ?
#
loop_
_entity_poly.entity_id
_entity_poly.type
_entity_poly.pdbx_seq_one_letter_code
_entity_poly.pdbx_strand_id
1 'polypeptide(L)'
;MKKTVLAAVLCAALWSCSNENGSSSESTETAVVTEFLQDVSSLEGQTKPIQTFVTEAEEAADKTMFVNKANIKEVLDAAKEYAHLVIVTGNHTIVSIDQEGLENCRQSGSWGACMPYAEGYIKKGDLVFQADYINNIIGIPDGQERTAYFFN
;
A
#
# COMPACT_ATOMS: atom_id res chain seq x y z
N MET A 1 12.73 72.75 -18.34
CA MET A 1 11.35 73.24 -18.09
C MET A 1 10.43 72.75 -19.20
N LYS A 2 9.47 71.89 -18.88
CA LYS A 2 8.09 71.92 -19.40
C LYS A 2 7.31 70.75 -18.78
N LYS A 3 6.26 71.13 -18.04
CA LYS A 3 5.23 70.27 -17.47
C LYS A 3 4.24 69.93 -18.58
N THR A 4 3.70 68.71 -18.58
CA THR A 4 2.40 68.33 -19.18
C THR A 4 2.02 66.98 -18.58
N VAL A 5 1.11 66.92 -17.60
CA VAL A 5 -0.37 66.90 -17.69
C VAL A 5 -0.92 65.53 -18.11
N LEU A 6 -1.65 64.96 -17.14
CA LEU A 6 -2.70 63.92 -17.16
C LEU A 6 -3.26 63.48 -18.53
N ALA A 7 -3.42 62.16 -18.68
CA ALA A 7 -4.65 61.56 -19.20
C ALA A 7 -4.77 60.11 -18.70
N ALA A 8 -5.74 59.87 -17.84
CA ALA A 8 -6.21 58.54 -17.49
C ALA A 8 -7.13 58.04 -18.61
N VAL A 9 -6.88 56.83 -19.11
CA VAL A 9 -7.86 56.07 -19.90
C VAL A 9 -7.94 54.67 -19.29
N LEU A 10 -9.01 54.48 -18.53
CA LEU A 10 -9.57 53.19 -18.19
C LEU A 10 -10.01 52.50 -19.49
N CYS A 11 -9.53 51.29 -19.75
CA CYS A 11 -10.21 50.33 -20.61
C CYS A 11 -10.01 48.94 -20.02
N ALA A 12 -11.02 48.47 -19.29
CA ALA A 12 -11.17 47.08 -18.90
C ALA A 12 -11.69 46.30 -20.11
N ALA A 13 -10.94 45.32 -20.57
CA ALA A 13 -11.46 44.24 -21.42
C ALA A 13 -11.25 42.94 -20.65
N LEU A 14 -12.36 42.41 -20.15
CA LEU A 14 -12.47 41.15 -19.43
C LEU A 14 -12.07 40.01 -20.37
N TRP A 15 -10.89 39.43 -20.13
CA TRP A 15 -10.60 38.09 -20.63
C TRP A 15 -11.34 37.11 -19.72
N SER A 16 -12.49 36.66 -20.22
CA SER A 16 -13.16 35.48 -19.71
C SER A 16 -12.27 34.28 -20.00
N CYS A 17 -11.41 33.91 -19.05
CA CYS A 17 -10.86 32.58 -19.02
C CYS A 17 -12.03 31.63 -18.72
N SER A 18 -12.55 30.96 -19.75
CA SER A 18 -13.19 29.66 -19.56
C SER A 18 -12.12 28.74 -18.99
N ASN A 19 -12.07 28.67 -17.66
CA ASN A 19 -11.34 27.62 -16.98
C ASN A 19 -12.24 26.38 -17.02
N GLU A 20 -12.26 25.72 -18.18
CA GLU A 20 -12.51 24.28 -18.20
C GLU A 20 -11.34 23.63 -17.47
N ASN A 21 -11.45 23.57 -16.14
CA ASN A 21 -10.75 22.55 -15.39
C ASN A 21 -11.82 21.57 -14.92
N GLY A 22 -12.38 20.86 -15.90
CA GLY A 22 -12.83 19.51 -15.66
C GLY A 22 -11.59 18.76 -15.20
N SER A 23 -11.39 18.69 -13.88
CA SER A 23 -10.47 17.76 -13.28
C SER A 23 -11.04 16.39 -13.57
N SER A 24 -10.66 15.84 -14.72
CA SER A 24 -10.85 14.44 -15.05
C SER A 24 -10.31 13.66 -13.86
N SER A 25 -11.23 13.00 -13.17
CA SER A 25 -10.95 11.97 -12.19
C SER A 25 -10.30 10.80 -12.92
N GLU A 26 -9.00 10.91 -13.18
CA GLU A 26 -8.16 9.87 -13.78
C GLU A 26 -6.88 9.76 -12.96
N SER A 27 -6.97 9.07 -11.80
CA SER A 27 -5.88 8.42 -11.04
C SER A 27 -6.40 8.10 -9.64
N THR A 28 -7.13 7.00 -9.47
CA THR A 28 -7.61 6.60 -8.13
C THR A 28 -7.73 5.08 -7.94
N GLU A 29 -7.05 4.29 -8.78
CA GLU A 29 -7.09 2.82 -8.72
C GLU A 29 -5.83 2.20 -8.06
N THR A 30 -4.82 3.01 -7.69
CA THR A 30 -3.58 2.52 -7.03
C THR A 30 -3.12 3.36 -5.84
N ALA A 31 -3.92 4.33 -5.40
CA ALA A 31 -3.53 5.26 -4.35
C ALA A 31 -3.32 4.55 -3.01
N VAL A 32 -4.22 3.64 -2.62
CA VAL A 32 -4.15 2.95 -1.33
C VAL A 32 -2.96 2.01 -1.29
N VAL A 33 -2.66 1.30 -2.39
CA VAL A 33 -1.47 0.45 -2.48
C VAL A 33 -0.20 1.29 -2.34
N THR A 34 -0.09 2.36 -3.12
CA THR A 34 1.11 3.21 -3.11
C THR A 34 1.35 3.86 -1.75
N GLU A 35 0.29 4.38 -1.14
CA GLU A 35 0.34 4.98 0.20
C GLU A 35 0.71 3.95 1.26
N PHE A 36 0.16 2.72 1.20
CA PHE A 36 0.48 1.65 2.14
C PHE A 36 1.92 1.16 2.05
N LEU A 37 2.46 1.05 0.83
CA LEU A 37 3.86 0.64 0.63
C LEU A 37 4.85 1.70 1.14
N GLN A 38 4.46 2.98 1.14
CA GLN A 38 5.26 4.08 1.68
C GLN A 38 5.13 4.23 3.20
N ASP A 39 3.91 4.06 3.71
CA ASP A 39 3.58 4.20 5.13
C ASP A 39 2.40 3.27 5.47
N VAL A 40 2.69 2.24 6.26
CA VAL A 40 1.67 1.25 6.67
C VAL A 40 0.50 1.89 7.41
N SER A 41 0.73 3.02 8.09
CA SER A 41 -0.30 3.74 8.85
C SER A 41 -1.33 4.46 7.97
N SER A 42 -1.09 4.56 6.65
CA SER A 42 -2.03 5.12 5.68
C SER A 42 -3.41 4.43 5.71
N LEU A 43 -3.50 3.17 6.14
CA LEU A 43 -4.77 2.45 6.26
C LEU A 43 -5.65 2.93 7.42
N GLU A 44 -5.11 3.68 8.38
CA GLU A 44 -5.86 4.16 9.52
C GLU A 44 -6.92 5.19 9.12
N GLY A 45 -8.09 5.12 9.75
CA GLY A 45 -9.22 6.02 9.47
C GLY A 45 -9.95 5.76 8.15
N GLN A 46 -9.44 4.89 7.28
CA GLN A 46 -10.13 4.51 6.04
C GLN A 46 -11.33 3.57 6.30
N THR A 47 -12.28 3.54 5.36
CA THR A 47 -13.40 2.60 5.40
C THR A 47 -13.01 1.29 4.70
N LYS A 48 -13.05 0.18 5.44
CA LYS A 48 -12.66 -1.16 4.94
C LYS A 48 -11.26 -1.22 4.27
N PRO A 49 -10.22 -0.64 4.88
CA PRO A 49 -8.89 -0.44 4.27
C PRO A 49 -8.28 -1.69 3.64
N ILE A 50 -8.28 -2.82 4.37
CA ILE A 50 -7.67 -4.07 3.88
C ILE A 50 -8.39 -4.60 2.64
N GLN A 51 -9.73 -4.46 2.60
CA GLN A 51 -10.50 -4.91 1.44
C GLN A 51 -10.21 -4.03 0.22
N THR A 52 -10.14 -2.70 0.42
CA THR A 52 -9.77 -1.76 -0.64
C THR A 52 -8.37 -2.04 -1.17
N PHE A 53 -7.39 -2.23 -0.26
CA PHE A 53 -6.02 -2.61 -0.64
C PHE A 53 -6.01 -3.89 -1.49
N VAL A 54 -6.73 -4.94 -1.09
CA VAL A 54 -6.79 -6.20 -1.84
C VAL A 54 -7.28 -5.98 -3.27
N THR A 55 -8.37 -5.22 -3.44
CA THR A 55 -8.93 -4.94 -4.77
C THR A 55 -7.94 -4.19 -5.66
N GLU A 56 -7.26 -3.17 -5.13
CA GLU A 56 -6.25 -2.43 -5.91
C GLU A 56 -4.99 -3.27 -6.17
N ALA A 57 -4.57 -4.10 -5.20
CA ALA A 57 -3.38 -4.94 -5.31
C ALA A 57 -3.53 -6.07 -6.33
N GLU A 58 -4.76 -6.54 -6.61
CA GLU A 58 -5.03 -7.52 -7.67
C GLU A 58 -4.66 -6.99 -9.07
N GLU A 59 -4.72 -5.68 -9.27
CA GLU A 59 -4.37 -5.03 -10.54
C GLU A 59 -2.96 -4.46 -10.53
N ALA A 60 -2.50 -3.96 -9.38
CA ALA A 60 -1.23 -3.24 -9.24
C ALA A 60 -0.01 -4.13 -8.98
N ALA A 61 -0.18 -5.34 -8.45
CA ALA A 61 0.94 -6.19 -8.09
C ALA A 61 1.64 -6.77 -9.34
N ASP A 62 2.96 -6.76 -9.33
CA ASP A 62 3.78 -7.38 -10.39
C ASP A 62 3.60 -8.90 -10.42
N LYS A 63 3.30 -9.49 -9.26
CA LYS A 63 3.08 -10.92 -9.07
C LYS A 63 2.16 -11.15 -7.89
N THR A 64 1.40 -12.24 -7.94
CA THR A 64 0.62 -12.74 -6.80
C THR A 64 0.88 -14.23 -6.58
N MET A 65 0.84 -14.67 -5.32
CA MET A 65 0.98 -16.08 -4.94
C MET A 65 0.09 -16.39 -3.74
N PHE A 66 -0.67 -17.50 -3.79
CA PHE A 66 -1.28 -18.03 -2.57
C PHE A 66 -0.20 -18.51 -1.59
N VAL A 67 -0.42 -18.32 -0.29
CA VAL A 67 0.54 -18.67 0.75
C VAL A 67 0.02 -19.80 1.61
N ASN A 68 0.81 -20.88 1.72
CA ASN A 68 0.54 -22.00 2.61
C ASN A 68 1.86 -22.61 3.12
N LYS A 69 1.75 -23.62 3.99
CA LYS A 69 2.93 -24.28 4.58
C LYS A 69 3.89 -24.86 3.53
N ALA A 70 3.35 -25.39 2.44
CA ALA A 70 4.16 -26.08 1.43
C ALA A 70 5.00 -25.10 0.60
N ASN A 71 4.52 -23.88 0.36
CA ASN A 71 5.15 -22.93 -0.54
C ASN A 71 5.67 -21.64 0.10
N ILE A 72 5.57 -21.45 1.43
CA ILE A 72 6.07 -20.22 2.08
C ILE A 72 7.55 -19.94 1.78
N LYS A 73 8.39 -20.97 1.63
CA LYS A 73 9.79 -20.79 1.19
C LYS A 73 9.87 -20.24 -0.24
N GLU A 74 9.07 -20.85 -1.13
CA GLU A 74 8.66 -20.36 -2.46
C GLU A 74 8.51 -18.84 -2.52
N VAL A 75 7.51 -18.40 -1.76
CA VAL A 75 7.05 -17.01 -1.66
C VAL A 75 8.15 -16.09 -1.15
N LEU A 76 8.84 -16.47 -0.07
CA LEU A 76 9.88 -15.66 0.54
C LEU A 76 11.14 -15.58 -0.31
N ASP A 77 11.49 -16.63 -1.04
CA ASP A 77 12.62 -16.59 -1.98
C ASP A 77 12.29 -15.70 -3.19
N ALA A 78 11.06 -15.77 -3.72
CA ALA A 78 10.62 -14.87 -4.78
C ALA A 78 10.64 -13.39 -4.34
N ALA A 79 10.31 -13.10 -3.08
CA ALA A 79 10.24 -11.74 -2.55
C ALA A 79 11.58 -10.99 -2.58
N LYS A 80 12.71 -11.70 -2.66
CA LYS A 80 14.05 -11.11 -2.77
C LYS A 80 14.27 -10.36 -4.08
N GLU A 81 13.43 -10.58 -5.09
CA GLU A 81 13.49 -9.92 -6.40
C GLU A 81 12.61 -8.66 -6.48
N TYR A 82 11.92 -8.28 -5.40
CA TYR A 82 10.93 -7.19 -5.37
C TYR A 82 11.22 -6.20 -4.24
N ALA A 83 10.88 -4.93 -4.40
CA ALA A 83 11.08 -3.94 -3.33
C ALA A 83 10.24 -4.26 -2.08
N HIS A 84 9.00 -4.71 -2.28
CA HIS A 84 8.06 -5.00 -1.22
C HIS A 84 7.32 -6.32 -1.44
N LEU A 85 7.06 -7.02 -0.34
CA LEU A 85 6.12 -8.14 -0.24
C LEU A 85 5.01 -7.76 0.74
N VAL A 86 3.76 -7.85 0.30
CA VAL A 86 2.59 -7.72 1.18
C VAL A 86 1.87 -9.05 1.28
N ILE A 87 1.59 -9.51 2.50
CA ILE A 87 0.78 -10.71 2.73
C ILE A 87 -0.54 -10.30 3.38
N VAL A 88 -1.66 -10.65 2.75
CA VAL A 88 -3.00 -10.49 3.30
C VAL A 88 -3.55 -11.85 3.73
N THR A 89 -4.11 -11.95 4.93
CA THR A 89 -4.89 -13.12 5.38
C THR A 89 -6.37 -12.74 5.43
N GLY A 90 -7.18 -13.39 4.58
CA GLY A 90 -8.58 -13.05 4.38
C GLY A 90 -8.77 -11.55 4.09
N ASN A 91 -9.56 -10.87 4.91
CA ASN A 91 -9.74 -9.42 4.86
C ASN A 91 -9.46 -8.74 6.22
N HIS A 92 -8.74 -9.43 7.10
CA HIS A 92 -8.57 -9.03 8.49
C HIS A 92 -7.12 -8.89 8.93
N THR A 93 -6.15 -9.33 8.14
CA THR A 93 -4.73 -9.16 8.46
C THR A 93 -3.98 -8.75 7.21
N ILE A 94 -3.12 -7.75 7.33
CA ILE A 94 -2.21 -7.30 6.27
C ILE A 94 -0.84 -7.04 6.90
N VAL A 95 0.23 -7.47 6.23
CA VAL A 95 1.61 -7.17 6.62
C VAL A 95 2.41 -6.73 5.41
N SER A 96 3.24 -5.72 5.58
CA SER A 96 4.24 -5.25 4.62
C SER A 96 5.63 -5.67 5.08
N ILE A 97 6.41 -6.22 4.16
CA ILE A 97 7.76 -6.71 4.36
C ILE A 97 8.62 -6.05 3.28
N ASP A 98 9.62 -5.28 3.70
CA ASP A 98 10.65 -4.74 2.81
C ASP A 98 11.90 -5.63 2.81
N GLN A 99 12.94 -5.20 2.10
CA GLN A 99 14.21 -5.93 2.01
C GLN A 99 14.89 -6.11 3.38
N GLU A 100 14.82 -5.12 4.28
CA GLU A 100 15.40 -5.25 5.62
C GLU A 100 14.63 -6.28 6.46
N GLY A 101 13.30 -6.28 6.36
CA GLY A 101 12.42 -7.26 7.00
C GLY A 101 12.67 -8.69 6.51
N LEU A 102 12.93 -8.87 5.20
CA LEU A 102 13.28 -10.18 4.62
C LEU A 102 14.57 -10.75 5.23
N GLU A 103 15.59 -9.92 5.42
CA GLU A 103 16.87 -10.32 6.01
C GLU A 103 16.77 -10.52 7.53
N ASN A 104 15.93 -9.74 8.22
CA ASN A 104 15.63 -9.92 9.63
C ASN A 104 14.55 -11.00 9.85
N CYS A 105 14.94 -12.27 9.78
CA CYS A 105 14.00 -13.38 9.91
C CYS A 105 14.26 -14.29 11.13
N ARG A 106 13.21 -14.98 11.58
CA ARG A 106 13.27 -15.98 12.65
C ARG A 106 12.70 -17.32 12.21
N GLN A 107 13.42 -18.41 12.53
CA GLN A 107 12.95 -19.76 12.20
C GLN A 107 11.63 -20.10 12.91
N SER A 108 10.63 -20.50 12.13
CA SER A 108 9.33 -20.98 12.64
C SER A 108 9.20 -22.49 12.45
N GLY A 109 8.95 -23.22 13.53
CA GLY A 109 8.67 -24.66 13.46
C GLY A 109 7.35 -24.99 12.76
N SER A 110 6.32 -24.17 12.96
CA SER A 110 4.99 -24.38 12.39
C SER A 110 4.99 -24.21 10.86
N TRP A 111 5.64 -23.15 10.37
CA TRP A 111 5.79 -22.86 8.95
C TRP A 111 6.96 -23.60 8.29
N GLY A 112 7.96 -24.01 9.08
CA GLY A 112 9.15 -24.70 8.59
C GLY A 112 10.07 -23.83 7.76
N ALA A 113 10.02 -22.50 7.92
CA ALA A 113 10.79 -21.51 7.18
C ALA A 113 11.29 -20.39 8.10
N CYS A 114 12.26 -19.61 7.63
CA CYS A 114 12.68 -18.37 8.30
C CYS A 114 11.65 -17.29 7.98
N MET A 115 10.90 -16.86 8.98
CA MET A 115 9.78 -15.95 8.80
C MET A 115 10.28 -14.52 9.04
N PRO A 116 10.17 -13.61 8.05
CA PRO A 116 10.70 -12.24 8.15
C PRO A 116 9.98 -11.41 9.19
N TYR A 117 10.63 -10.34 9.63
CA TYR A 117 10.02 -9.26 10.40
C TYR A 117 9.15 -8.40 9.48
N ALA A 118 8.03 -7.91 10.00
CA ALA A 118 7.09 -7.11 9.23
C ALA A 118 6.30 -6.16 10.11
N GLU A 119 5.72 -5.16 9.46
CA GLU A 119 4.75 -4.25 10.05
C GLU A 119 3.40 -4.38 9.36
N GLY A 120 2.32 -4.07 10.05
CA GLY A 120 0.99 -4.11 9.47
C GLY A 120 -0.12 -4.09 10.51
N TYR A 121 -1.26 -4.67 10.17
CA TYR A 121 -2.47 -4.55 10.99
C TYR A 121 -3.27 -5.85 11.07
N ILE A 122 -3.89 -6.06 12.24
CA ILE A 122 -4.97 -7.03 12.42
C ILE A 122 -6.25 -6.27 12.75
N LYS A 123 -7.32 -6.53 12.00
CA LYS A 123 -8.66 -6.00 12.21
C LYS A 123 -9.38 -6.79 13.30
N LYS A 124 -9.63 -6.15 14.45
CA LYS A 124 -10.39 -6.68 15.60
C LYS A 124 -11.57 -5.77 15.95
N GLY A 125 -12.31 -5.34 14.92
CA GLY A 125 -13.17 -4.16 14.96
C GLY A 125 -12.44 -3.02 14.27
N ASP A 126 -11.61 -2.33 15.04
CA ASP A 126 -10.63 -1.37 14.53
C ASP A 126 -9.35 -2.07 14.07
N LEU A 127 -8.53 -1.34 13.30
CA LEU A 127 -7.19 -1.79 12.95
C LEU A 127 -6.27 -1.71 14.17
N VAL A 128 -5.56 -2.80 14.46
CA VAL A 128 -4.57 -2.85 15.53
C VAL A 128 -3.20 -3.07 14.91
N PHE A 129 -2.32 -2.06 15.01
CA PHE A 129 -0.96 -2.11 14.51
C PHE A 129 -0.19 -3.30 15.10
N GLN A 130 0.65 -3.93 14.29
CA GLN A 130 1.53 -5.03 14.64
C GLN A 130 2.90 -4.79 14.02
N ALA A 131 3.97 -5.09 14.78
CA ALA A 131 5.34 -5.13 14.29
C ALA A 131 6.04 -6.32 14.95
N ASP A 132 6.22 -7.40 14.20
CA ASP A 132 6.76 -8.67 14.68
C ASP A 132 7.13 -9.58 13.48
N TYR A 133 7.70 -10.76 13.74
CA TYR A 133 7.87 -11.80 12.74
C TYR A 133 6.52 -12.26 12.19
N ILE A 134 6.40 -12.40 10.87
CA ILE A 134 5.11 -12.57 10.20
C ILE A 134 4.30 -13.75 10.72
N ASN A 135 4.93 -14.83 11.20
CA ASN A 135 4.21 -15.98 11.75
C ASN A 135 3.45 -15.67 13.05
N ASN A 136 3.79 -14.60 13.76
CA ASN A 136 3.06 -14.14 14.92
C ASN A 136 1.85 -13.27 14.52
N ILE A 137 1.87 -12.70 13.31
CA ILE A 137 0.83 -11.80 12.80
C ILE A 137 -0.18 -12.58 11.92
N ILE A 138 0.28 -13.38 10.96
CA ILE A 138 -0.55 -14.16 10.03
C ILE A 138 -0.98 -15.53 10.59
N GLY A 139 -0.55 -15.84 11.82
CA GLY A 139 -0.85 -17.07 12.55
C GLY A 139 -0.05 -18.29 12.10
N ILE A 140 -0.50 -19.48 12.53
CA ILE A 140 0.05 -20.76 12.10
C ILE A 140 -0.54 -21.20 10.75
N PRO A 141 0.11 -22.11 10.00
CA PRO A 141 -0.50 -22.64 8.80
C PRO A 141 -1.79 -23.39 9.12
N ASP A 142 -2.87 -23.01 8.43
CA ASP A 142 -4.21 -23.55 8.56
C ASP A 142 -4.96 -23.42 7.22
N GLY A 143 -6.29 -23.54 7.24
CA GLY A 143 -7.13 -23.40 6.05
C GLY A 143 -7.49 -21.96 5.67
N GLN A 144 -6.95 -20.94 6.34
CA GLN A 144 -7.24 -19.55 5.97
C GLN A 144 -6.55 -19.19 4.65
N GLU A 145 -7.28 -18.45 3.82
CA GLU A 145 -6.74 -17.89 2.58
C GLU A 145 -5.72 -16.80 2.89
N ARG A 146 -4.54 -16.95 2.29
CA ARG A 146 -3.45 -15.99 2.39
C ARG A 146 -2.91 -15.72 1.00
N THR A 147 -2.76 -14.46 0.65
CA THR A 147 -2.26 -14.03 -0.66
C THR A 147 -1.08 -13.10 -0.46
N ALA A 148 0.01 -13.42 -1.14
CA ALA A 148 1.19 -12.59 -1.26
C ALA A 148 1.09 -11.75 -2.54
N TYR A 149 1.32 -10.45 -2.41
CA TYR A 149 1.40 -9.46 -3.47
C TYR A 149 2.81 -8.89 -3.49
N PHE A 150 3.43 -8.85 -4.67
CA PHE A 150 4.82 -8.44 -4.86
C PHE A 150 4.87 -7.15 -5.66
N PHE A 151 5.69 -6.19 -5.24
CA PHE A 151 5.76 -4.84 -5.82
C PHE A 151 7.20 -4.34 -5.97
N ASN A 152 7.47 -3.63 -7.07
CA ASN A 152 8.70 -2.85 -7.29
C ASN A 152 8.49 -1.33 -7.15
#